data_AF-A0A0E9NLF7-F1
#
_entry.id   AF-A0A0E9NLF7-F1
#
_cell.length_a   1.000
_cell.length_b   1.000
_cell.length_c   1.000
_cell.angle_alpha   90.00
_cell.angle_beta   90.00
_cell.angle_gamma   90.00
#
_symmetry.space_group_name_H-M   'P 1'
#
loop_
_entity.id
_entity.type
_entity.pdbx_description
1 polymer ?
#
loop_
_entity_poly.entity_id
_entity_poly.type
_entity_poly.pdbx_seq_one_letter_code
_entity_poly.pdbx_strand_id
1 'polypeptide(L)'
;MNPVATDAVDVNQPGLTMARFSALALVTEARNTHGLRFQDHEKYREWCSRNVYRLRKALKIVQKGGKYSEKKVTAEEAKDQRYLEILLFNAERAWAQALEIKAVSEQDENNVRHQHCVRRLAKAAQYARDLAAVLASPEIGADAATQLDAIAYAASFAGQWHFEKRAWEQCLEQVSVARVAWNLLDAGVENDLFKDAAAGTDPSIRYCAYQTSQGQDRDISSLTREYVRKDARVVEVLKKLDPSALDKQTEELSAVIEQVSWRGYVAPVSDPAIAVSLLRVQDIRNASEGSEALATRSFDDVLAAWADASDATQKAISEEEQGAQDQEKMQALQITYTYVNYSEITTRIRRDLLLAAALLSRIDDRRPPTTTSVYRDLIKLYDSILQSLISIFDLPGVAADQDFCAELEAKLSYFKAQRAGFLARSWAVQDEYKNALALFLRALSYARRASGPLSVSVEADYVSVTAADVNNLVCKLVSEVSRTRALLTMNVLKAPTEAAEPNALIYALNEYPDLSVPLDLGRLVELPPKFQAVPVKPVFFDIAYNYIGYETAQGLEEEPPSAQHKEEGVPAKKGGLLSRLWG
;
A
#
# COMPACT_ATOMS: atom_id res chain seq x y z
N MET A 1 4.29 8.04 48.93
CA MET A 1 3.07 7.25 48.69
C MET A 1 1.90 8.13 49.09
N ASN A 2 1.38 8.89 48.12
CA ASN A 2 0.29 9.85 48.34
C ASN A 2 -1.05 9.19 47.99
N PRO A 3 -2.11 9.38 48.79
CA PRO A 3 -3.46 8.96 48.43
C PRO A 3 -4.03 9.95 47.40
N VAL A 4 -4.60 9.40 46.32
CA VAL A 4 -5.29 10.17 45.28
C VAL A 4 -6.60 10.71 45.86
N ALA A 5 -6.77 12.03 45.70
CA ALA A 5 -7.91 12.80 46.17
C ALA A 5 -9.17 12.43 45.40
N THR A 6 -10.26 12.22 46.14
CA THR A 6 -11.63 12.23 45.64
C THR A 6 -12.10 13.68 45.56
N ASP A 7 -12.26 14.20 44.34
CA ASP A 7 -12.92 15.48 44.13
C ASP A 7 -14.42 15.36 44.39
N ALA A 8 -14.87 16.14 45.38
CA ALA A 8 -16.26 16.44 45.64
C ALA A 8 -16.74 17.51 44.66
N VAL A 9 -17.88 17.28 44.00
CA VAL A 9 -18.61 18.32 43.25
C VAL A 9 -19.95 18.56 43.94
N ASP A 10 -20.16 19.82 44.29
CA ASP A 10 -21.31 20.37 45.03
C ASP A 10 -22.57 20.50 44.14
N VAL A 11 -23.68 19.98 44.68
CA VAL A 11 -25.10 20.43 44.72
C VAL A 11 -25.69 21.36 43.63
N ASN A 12 -26.88 20.93 43.14
CA ASN A 12 -28.05 21.65 42.58
C ASN A 12 -28.21 21.87 41.06
N GLN A 13 -28.90 20.93 40.39
CA GLN A 13 -29.97 21.21 39.41
C GLN A 13 -31.09 20.11 39.48
N PRO A 14 -32.39 20.46 39.36
CA PRO A 14 -33.49 19.51 39.50
C PRO A 14 -33.84 18.86 38.15
N GLY A 15 -33.44 17.61 37.99
CA GLY A 15 -33.81 16.73 36.88
C GLY A 15 -33.22 15.36 37.15
N LEU A 16 -33.97 14.51 37.86
CA LEU A 16 -33.51 13.21 38.35
C LEU A 16 -33.25 12.24 37.17
N THR A 17 -32.05 12.26 36.60
CA THR A 17 -31.50 11.11 35.87
C THR A 17 -30.71 10.28 36.86
N MET A 18 -31.07 9.00 37.02
CA MET A 18 -30.33 8.11 37.92
C MET A 18 -28.89 7.99 37.40
N ALA A 19 -27.91 8.19 38.28
CA ALA A 19 -26.51 7.95 37.99
C ALA A 19 -26.31 6.51 37.48
N ARG A 20 -25.45 6.38 36.45
CA ARG A 20 -25.09 5.18 35.68
C ARG A 20 -24.96 3.90 36.53
N PHE A 21 -26.03 3.12 36.66
CA PHE A 21 -25.99 1.77 37.23
C PHE A 21 -25.42 0.80 36.18
N SER A 22 -24.32 0.11 36.51
CA SER A 22 -23.79 -0.99 35.69
C SER A 22 -23.81 -2.29 36.49
N ALA A 23 -24.58 -3.25 36.01
CA ALA A 23 -24.74 -4.56 36.65
C ALA A 23 -23.44 -5.36 36.55
N LEU A 24 -22.80 -5.36 35.36
CA LEU A 24 -21.59 -6.14 35.12
C LEU A 24 -20.39 -5.63 35.94
N ALA A 25 -20.21 -4.31 36.05
CA ALA A 25 -19.12 -3.72 36.82
C ALA A 25 -19.22 -4.06 38.32
N LEU A 26 -20.40 -3.83 38.91
CA LEU A 26 -20.66 -4.13 40.34
C LEU A 26 -20.48 -5.61 40.67
N VAL A 27 -20.94 -6.48 39.79
CA VAL A 27 -20.81 -7.93 39.96
C VAL A 27 -19.35 -8.37 39.84
N THR A 28 -18.62 -7.85 38.86
CA THR A 28 -17.21 -8.22 38.65
C THR A 28 -16.35 -7.80 39.84
N GLU A 29 -16.55 -6.58 40.35
CA GLU A 29 -15.88 -6.12 41.57
C GLU A 29 -16.22 -7.00 42.78
N ALA A 30 -17.51 -7.31 42.99
CA ALA A 30 -17.95 -8.16 44.09
C ALA A 30 -17.41 -9.59 43.99
N ARG A 31 -17.38 -10.17 42.78
CA ARG A 31 -16.84 -11.52 42.53
C ARG A 31 -15.34 -11.57 42.81
N ASN A 32 -14.59 -10.57 42.34
CA ASN A 32 -13.14 -10.48 42.53
C ASN A 32 -12.73 -10.28 43.99
N THR A 33 -13.47 -9.46 44.73
CA THR A 33 -13.18 -9.15 46.15
C THR A 33 -13.57 -10.25 47.12
N HIS A 34 -14.66 -10.99 46.85
CA HIS A 34 -15.30 -11.87 47.82
C HIS A 34 -15.17 -13.38 47.55
N GLY A 35 -14.16 -13.80 46.77
CA GLY A 35 -13.67 -15.19 46.79
C GLY A 35 -13.69 -15.92 45.44
N LEU A 36 -14.34 -15.36 44.41
CA LEU A 36 -14.44 -16.04 43.11
C LEU A 36 -13.08 -16.14 42.38
N ARG A 37 -12.12 -15.27 42.74
CA ARG A 37 -10.71 -15.38 42.30
C ARG A 37 -10.08 -16.73 42.68
N PHE A 38 -10.56 -17.36 43.75
CA PHE A 38 -10.12 -18.68 44.22
C PHE A 38 -11.19 -19.77 44.01
N GLN A 39 -12.19 -19.51 43.16
CA GLN A 39 -13.33 -20.42 42.88
C GLN A 39 -14.16 -20.81 44.12
N ASP A 40 -14.11 -20.02 45.19
CA ASP A 40 -14.88 -20.28 46.41
C ASP A 40 -16.29 -19.68 46.28
N HIS A 41 -17.22 -20.49 45.76
CA HIS A 41 -18.63 -20.11 45.57
C HIS A 41 -19.41 -19.99 46.89
N GLU A 42 -19.04 -20.75 47.92
CA GLU A 42 -19.72 -20.74 49.22
C GLU A 42 -19.52 -19.39 49.93
N LYS A 43 -18.26 -18.93 50.00
CA LYS A 43 -17.92 -17.64 50.62
C LYS A 43 -18.61 -16.48 49.90
N TYR A 44 -18.68 -16.53 48.58
CA TYR A 44 -19.37 -15.52 47.79
C TYR A 44 -20.89 -15.51 48.05
N ARG A 45 -21.52 -16.69 48.15
CA ARG A 45 -22.94 -16.86 48.52
C ARG A 45 -23.25 -16.30 49.90
N GLU A 46 -22.40 -16.58 50.89
CA GLU A 46 -22.56 -16.06 52.25
C GLU A 46 -22.47 -14.53 52.26
N TRP A 47 -21.48 -13.98 51.55
CA TRP A 47 -21.32 -12.54 51.42
C TRP A 47 -22.55 -11.89 50.77
N CYS A 48 -23.04 -12.44 49.65
CA CYS A 48 -24.26 -11.95 49.00
C CYS A 48 -25.45 -11.97 49.96
N SER A 49 -25.59 -13.03 50.78
CA SER A 49 -26.65 -13.15 51.77
C SER A 49 -26.56 -12.05 52.85
N ARG A 50 -25.36 -11.81 53.39
CA ARG A 50 -25.10 -10.73 54.35
C ARG A 50 -25.30 -9.35 53.72
N ASN A 51 -24.94 -9.17 52.44
CA ASN A 51 -25.09 -7.91 51.72
C ASN A 51 -26.56 -7.57 51.48
N VAL A 52 -27.35 -8.53 50.95
CA VAL A 52 -28.80 -8.37 50.78
C VAL A 52 -29.49 -8.06 52.11
N TYR A 53 -29.07 -8.70 53.21
CA TYR A 53 -29.60 -8.39 54.53
C TYR A 53 -29.27 -6.96 54.98
N ARG A 54 -28.03 -6.50 54.79
CA ARG A 54 -27.60 -5.12 55.08
C ARG A 54 -28.41 -4.10 54.27
N LEU A 55 -28.57 -4.32 52.96
CA LEU A 55 -29.36 -3.47 52.08
C LEU A 55 -30.83 -3.41 52.53
N ARG A 56 -31.45 -4.56 52.82
CA ARG A 56 -32.83 -4.60 53.34
C ARG A 56 -32.97 -3.90 54.70
N LYS A 57 -31.95 -3.98 55.56
CA LYS A 57 -31.92 -3.30 56.86
C LYS A 57 -31.80 -1.79 56.67
N ALA A 58 -30.95 -1.33 55.75
CA ALA A 58 -30.80 0.08 55.41
C ALA A 58 -32.11 0.69 54.88
N LEU A 59 -32.81 -0.05 54.02
CA LEU A 59 -34.11 0.35 53.47
C LEU A 59 -35.31 0.08 54.40
N LYS A 60 -35.06 -0.48 55.61
CA LYS A 60 -36.10 -0.86 56.59
C LYS A 60 -37.16 -1.83 56.04
N ILE A 61 -36.82 -2.62 55.01
CA ILE A 61 -37.70 -3.61 54.38
C ILE A 61 -37.72 -4.93 55.17
N VAL A 62 -36.78 -5.10 56.12
CA VAL A 62 -36.66 -6.31 56.97
C VAL A 62 -38.01 -6.65 57.59
N GLN A 63 -38.48 -7.85 57.31
CA GLN A 63 -39.73 -8.38 57.86
C GLN A 63 -39.56 -8.53 59.38
N LYS A 64 -40.32 -7.75 60.15
CA LYS A 64 -40.42 -7.88 61.61
C LYS A 64 -41.75 -8.55 61.94
N GLY A 65 -41.73 -9.88 62.06
CA GLY A 65 -42.92 -10.68 62.40
C GLY A 65 -42.88 -12.08 61.81
N GLY A 66 -43.53 -13.04 62.48
CA GLY A 66 -43.51 -14.47 62.08
C GLY A 66 -44.30 -14.83 60.82
N LYS A 67 -45.02 -13.88 60.20
CA LYS A 67 -45.75 -14.10 58.93
C LYS A 67 -44.95 -13.53 57.75
N TYR A 68 -44.62 -14.39 56.79
CA TYR A 68 -43.92 -14.00 55.57
C TYR A 68 -44.85 -13.21 54.63
N SER A 69 -44.42 -12.03 54.21
CA SER A 69 -45.01 -11.29 53.08
C SER A 69 -43.95 -11.09 52.00
N GLU A 70 -44.28 -11.45 50.76
CA GLU A 70 -43.40 -11.22 49.62
C GLU A 70 -43.47 -9.72 49.24
N LYS A 71 -42.41 -8.97 49.54
CA LYS A 71 -42.25 -7.59 49.06
C LYS A 71 -41.49 -7.63 47.75
N LYS A 72 -42.22 -7.59 46.63
CA LYS A 72 -41.66 -7.44 45.29
C LYS A 72 -41.19 -6.00 45.11
N VAL A 73 -40.03 -5.82 44.50
CA VAL A 73 -39.49 -4.49 44.17
C VAL A 73 -40.34 -3.93 43.03
N THR A 74 -41.07 -2.85 43.28
CA THR A 74 -41.86 -2.14 42.26
C THR A 74 -41.05 -1.00 41.62
N ALA A 75 -41.44 -0.56 40.42
CA ALA A 75 -40.74 0.49 39.68
C ALA A 75 -40.66 1.83 40.46
N GLU A 76 -41.68 2.15 41.26
CA GLU A 76 -41.71 3.35 42.10
C GLU A 76 -40.65 3.33 43.22
N GLU A 77 -40.39 2.16 43.82
CA GLU A 77 -39.38 1.98 44.87
C GLU A 77 -37.96 1.91 44.30
N ALA A 78 -37.82 1.53 43.02
CA ALA A 78 -36.55 1.37 42.32
C ALA A 78 -35.85 2.69 41.95
N LYS A 79 -36.37 3.84 42.39
CA LYS A 79 -35.68 5.14 42.30
C LYS A 79 -34.41 5.19 43.16
N ASP A 80 -34.39 4.45 44.27
CA ASP A 80 -33.17 4.26 45.06
C ASP A 80 -32.40 3.04 44.52
N GLN A 81 -31.15 3.27 44.10
CA GLN A 81 -30.24 2.27 43.54
C GLN A 81 -30.14 0.99 44.39
N ARG A 82 -30.29 1.11 45.71
CA ARG A 82 -30.21 -0.03 46.65
C ARG A 82 -31.26 -1.11 46.38
N TYR A 83 -32.42 -0.75 45.83
CA TYR A 83 -33.44 -1.73 45.45
C TYR A 83 -33.01 -2.56 44.23
N LEU A 84 -32.30 -1.95 43.27
CA LEU A 84 -31.72 -2.64 42.13
C LEU A 84 -30.59 -3.57 42.57
N GLU A 85 -29.72 -3.12 43.48
CA GLU A 85 -28.68 -3.96 44.08
C GLU A 85 -29.26 -5.17 44.83
N ILE A 86 -30.42 -5.03 45.48
CA ILE A 86 -31.09 -6.17 46.11
C ILE A 86 -31.47 -7.23 45.07
N LEU A 87 -32.02 -6.84 43.91
CA LEU A 87 -32.36 -7.79 42.84
C LEU A 87 -31.08 -8.43 42.26
N LEU A 88 -30.05 -7.63 42.01
CA LEU A 88 -28.75 -8.07 41.51
C LEU A 88 -28.11 -9.12 42.44
N PHE A 89 -27.94 -8.81 43.73
CA PHE A 89 -27.32 -9.73 44.68
C PHE A 89 -28.23 -10.92 45.07
N ASN A 90 -29.55 -10.83 44.88
CA ASN A 90 -30.41 -12.01 44.96
C ASN A 90 -30.19 -12.97 43.80
N ALA A 91 -29.94 -12.44 42.58
CA ALA A 91 -29.56 -13.24 41.41
C ALA A 91 -28.19 -13.90 41.64
N GLU A 92 -27.16 -13.13 42.01
CA GLU A 92 -25.82 -13.65 42.30
C GLU A 92 -25.82 -14.70 43.41
N ARG A 93 -26.59 -14.51 44.49
CA ARG A 93 -26.71 -15.52 45.55
C ARG A 93 -27.28 -16.84 45.03
N ALA A 94 -28.32 -16.78 44.21
CA ALA A 94 -28.95 -17.97 43.64
C ALA A 94 -28.02 -18.67 42.65
N TRP A 95 -27.27 -17.90 41.86
CA TRP A 95 -26.25 -18.40 40.93
C TRP A 95 -25.06 -19.05 41.65
N ALA A 96 -24.49 -18.39 42.66
CA ALA A 96 -23.40 -18.93 43.47
C ALA A 96 -23.78 -20.25 44.14
N GLN A 97 -25.01 -20.34 44.66
CA GLN A 97 -25.54 -21.58 45.19
C GLN A 97 -25.66 -22.68 44.12
N ALA A 98 -26.05 -22.33 42.90
CA ALA A 98 -26.12 -23.28 41.79
C ALA A 98 -24.74 -23.83 41.43
N LEU A 99 -23.72 -22.96 41.34
CA LEU A 99 -22.35 -23.38 41.04
C LEU A 99 -21.71 -24.21 42.14
N GLU A 100 -21.98 -23.92 43.41
CA GLU A 100 -21.58 -24.77 44.54
C GLU A 100 -22.19 -26.18 44.42
N ILE A 101 -23.50 -26.27 44.11
CA ILE A 101 -24.15 -27.55 43.87
C ILE A 101 -23.52 -28.25 42.67
N LYS A 102 -23.19 -27.50 41.61
CA LYS A 102 -22.57 -28.03 40.38
C LYS A 102 -21.21 -28.64 40.68
N ALA A 103 -20.33 -27.89 41.36
CA ALA A 103 -18.99 -28.35 41.75
C ALA A 103 -19.03 -29.62 42.62
N VAL A 104 -20.03 -29.74 43.50
CA VAL A 104 -20.24 -30.94 44.33
C VAL A 104 -20.90 -32.08 43.53
N SER A 105 -21.71 -31.77 42.51
CA SER A 105 -22.39 -32.77 41.68
C SER A 105 -21.51 -33.40 40.59
N GLU A 106 -20.39 -32.79 40.22
CA GLU A 106 -19.43 -33.38 39.29
C GLU A 106 -18.86 -34.72 39.80
N GLN A 107 -18.96 -34.98 41.10
CA GLN A 107 -18.50 -36.20 41.76
C GLN A 107 -19.60 -37.26 41.95
N ASP A 108 -20.88 -36.90 41.80
CA ASP A 108 -22.03 -37.78 42.09
C ASP A 108 -22.99 -37.85 40.88
N GLU A 109 -23.25 -39.06 40.35
CA GLU A 109 -24.18 -39.31 39.22
C GLU A 109 -25.68 -39.03 39.52
N ASN A 110 -25.98 -38.37 40.64
CA ASN A 110 -27.34 -38.18 41.14
C ASN A 110 -28.07 -37.01 40.45
N ASN A 111 -29.02 -37.34 39.57
CA ASN A 111 -29.90 -36.41 38.83
C ASN A 111 -30.64 -35.39 39.73
N VAL A 112 -30.91 -35.71 41.01
CA VAL A 112 -31.60 -34.80 41.95
C VAL A 112 -30.81 -33.51 42.22
N ARG A 113 -29.48 -33.60 42.33
CA ARG A 113 -28.63 -32.41 42.57
C ARG A 113 -28.55 -31.55 41.32
N HIS A 114 -28.46 -32.17 40.14
CA HIS A 114 -28.55 -31.46 38.85
C HIS A 114 -29.86 -30.68 38.73
N GLN A 115 -30.99 -31.32 39.04
CA GLN A 115 -32.30 -30.65 39.05
C GLN A 115 -32.36 -29.49 40.06
N HIS A 116 -31.72 -29.63 41.22
CA HIS A 116 -31.63 -28.55 42.19
C HIS A 116 -30.78 -27.39 41.66
N CYS A 117 -29.64 -27.66 41.01
CA CYS A 117 -28.83 -26.65 40.32
C CYS A 117 -29.65 -25.90 39.25
N VAL A 118 -30.34 -26.62 38.37
CA VAL A 118 -31.21 -26.04 37.33
C VAL A 118 -32.31 -25.17 37.94
N ARG A 119 -32.93 -25.58 39.05
CA ARG A 119 -33.94 -24.77 39.77
C ARG A 119 -33.34 -23.49 40.36
N ARG A 120 -32.09 -23.54 40.83
CA ARG A 120 -31.39 -22.35 41.36
C ARG A 120 -31.00 -21.39 40.24
N LEU A 121 -30.51 -21.88 39.11
CA LEU A 121 -30.25 -21.06 37.92
C LEU A 121 -31.53 -20.44 37.36
N ALA A 122 -32.65 -21.18 37.34
CA ALA A 122 -33.95 -20.63 36.95
C ALA A 122 -34.34 -19.43 37.81
N LYS A 123 -34.09 -19.52 39.12
CA LYS A 123 -34.36 -18.46 40.08
C LYS A 123 -33.41 -17.27 39.91
N ALA A 124 -32.14 -17.51 39.61
CA ALA A 124 -31.17 -16.45 39.29
C ALA A 124 -31.60 -15.69 38.02
N ALA A 125 -31.96 -16.40 36.96
CA ALA A 125 -32.46 -15.82 35.72
C ALA A 125 -33.78 -15.05 35.92
N GLN A 126 -34.65 -15.50 36.83
CA GLN A 126 -35.86 -14.75 37.19
C GLN A 126 -35.54 -13.41 37.85
N TYR A 127 -34.65 -13.37 38.85
CA TYR A 127 -34.26 -12.12 39.49
C TYR A 127 -33.58 -11.14 38.53
N ALA A 128 -32.75 -11.63 37.61
CA ALA A 128 -32.12 -10.80 36.60
C ALA A 128 -33.12 -10.28 35.56
N ARG A 129 -34.12 -11.09 35.17
CA ARG A 129 -35.23 -10.64 34.32
C ARG A 129 -36.10 -9.59 35.02
N ASP A 130 -36.38 -9.76 36.31
CA ASP A 130 -37.11 -8.77 37.10
C ASP A 130 -36.33 -7.44 37.15
N LEU A 131 -34.99 -7.50 37.30
CA LEU A 131 -34.12 -6.31 37.26
C LEU A 131 -34.18 -5.61 35.89
N ALA A 132 -34.08 -6.36 34.79
CA ALA A 132 -34.20 -5.80 33.44
C ALA A 132 -35.60 -5.21 33.16
N ALA A 133 -36.67 -5.86 33.65
CA ALA A 133 -38.04 -5.38 33.51
C ALA A 133 -38.29 -4.09 34.30
N VAL A 134 -37.73 -3.98 35.50
CA VAL A 134 -37.78 -2.74 36.30
C VAL A 134 -37.05 -1.62 35.57
N LEU A 135 -35.83 -1.85 35.06
CA LEU A 135 -35.05 -0.84 34.34
C LEU A 135 -35.64 -0.42 32.99
N ALA A 136 -36.41 -1.29 32.33
CA ALA A 136 -37.13 -0.98 31.10
C ALA A 136 -38.38 -0.10 31.31
N SER A 137 -38.85 0.05 32.57
CA SER A 137 -40.02 0.87 32.85
C SER A 137 -39.72 2.36 32.64
N PRO A 138 -40.63 3.13 32.01
CA PRO A 138 -40.40 4.54 31.67
C PRO A 138 -40.29 5.45 32.90
N GLU A 139 -40.72 4.98 34.07
CA GLU A 139 -40.74 5.73 35.33
C GLU A 139 -39.34 5.99 35.91
N ILE A 140 -38.35 5.16 35.56
CA ILE A 140 -36.98 5.25 36.08
C ILE A 140 -36.11 6.16 35.22
N GLY A 141 -36.44 6.33 33.93
CA GLY A 141 -35.64 7.14 33.01
C GLY A 141 -34.20 6.63 32.84
N ALA A 142 -33.99 5.30 32.87
CA ALA A 142 -32.66 4.71 32.73
C ALA A 142 -32.08 4.93 31.33
N ASP A 143 -30.78 5.19 31.24
CA ASP A 143 -30.05 5.31 29.99
C ASP A 143 -30.13 4.00 29.18
N ALA A 144 -30.12 4.12 27.84
CA ALA A 144 -30.20 2.97 26.94
C ALA A 144 -29.04 1.99 27.17
N ALA A 145 -27.85 2.50 27.52
CA ALA A 145 -26.70 1.67 27.86
C ALA A 145 -26.92 0.84 29.14
N THR A 146 -27.52 1.43 30.19
CA THR A 146 -27.86 0.73 31.44
C THR A 146 -28.96 -0.31 31.21
N GLN A 147 -29.95 -0.01 30.37
CA GLN A 147 -30.97 -0.98 29.97
C GLN A 147 -30.34 -2.16 29.21
N LEU A 148 -29.41 -1.89 28.30
CA LEU A 148 -28.73 -2.92 27.53
C LEU A 148 -27.83 -3.80 28.41
N ASP A 149 -27.10 -3.23 29.38
CA ASP A 149 -26.27 -3.99 30.34
C ASP A 149 -27.15 -4.94 31.18
N ALA A 150 -28.30 -4.46 31.65
CA ALA A 150 -29.25 -5.28 32.39
C ALA A 150 -29.86 -6.42 31.55
N ILE A 151 -30.17 -6.14 30.27
CA ILE A 151 -30.66 -7.16 29.32
C ILE A 151 -29.57 -8.21 29.08
N ALA A 152 -28.32 -7.79 28.84
CA ALA A 152 -27.19 -8.70 28.62
C ALA A 152 -26.95 -9.60 29.83
N TYR A 153 -26.99 -9.02 31.04
CA TYR A 153 -26.86 -9.75 32.30
C TYR A 153 -27.98 -10.78 32.50
N ALA A 154 -29.24 -10.41 32.23
CA ALA A 154 -30.37 -11.32 32.30
C ALA A 154 -30.28 -12.45 31.26
N ALA A 155 -29.87 -12.13 30.04
CA ALA A 155 -29.69 -13.08 28.95
C ALA A 155 -28.55 -14.07 29.23
N SER A 156 -27.46 -13.64 29.87
CA SER A 156 -26.36 -14.52 30.30
C SER A 156 -26.83 -15.61 31.28
N PHE A 157 -27.59 -15.26 32.33
CA PHE A 157 -28.12 -16.28 33.25
C PHE A 157 -29.22 -17.14 32.63
N ALA A 158 -30.05 -16.57 31.74
CA ALA A 158 -31.01 -17.37 30.98
C ALA A 158 -30.28 -18.41 30.11
N GLY A 159 -29.19 -18.00 29.44
CA GLY A 159 -28.29 -18.88 28.69
C GLY A 159 -27.73 -20.01 29.53
N GLN A 160 -27.13 -19.71 30.68
CA GLN A 160 -26.61 -20.74 31.60
C GLN A 160 -27.70 -21.71 32.08
N TRP A 161 -28.92 -21.21 32.34
CA TRP A 161 -30.04 -22.06 32.70
C TRP A 161 -30.47 -23.00 31.56
N HIS A 162 -30.56 -22.51 30.33
CA HIS A 162 -30.90 -23.32 29.15
C HIS A 162 -29.79 -24.32 28.79
N PHE A 163 -28.52 -23.94 29.00
CA PHE A 163 -27.36 -24.81 28.84
C PHE A 163 -27.46 -26.04 29.75
N GLU A 164 -27.70 -25.83 31.06
CA GLU A 164 -27.83 -26.94 32.01
C GLU A 164 -29.10 -27.79 31.78
N LYS A 165 -30.12 -27.22 31.14
CA LYS A 165 -31.31 -27.94 30.66
C LYS A 165 -31.09 -28.73 29.37
N ARG A 166 -29.95 -28.56 28.70
CA ARG A 166 -29.66 -29.11 27.36
C ARG A 166 -30.60 -28.59 26.26
N ALA A 167 -31.16 -27.39 26.44
CA ALA A 167 -31.97 -26.72 25.43
C ALA A 167 -31.06 -25.81 24.58
N TRP A 168 -30.36 -26.41 23.60
CA TRP A 168 -29.26 -25.76 22.87
C TRP A 168 -29.70 -24.55 22.03
N GLU A 169 -30.84 -24.63 21.35
CA GLU A 169 -31.37 -23.52 20.53
C GLU A 169 -31.72 -22.29 21.37
N GLN A 170 -32.45 -22.49 22.47
CA GLN A 170 -32.81 -21.42 23.40
C GLN A 170 -31.57 -20.84 24.10
N CYS A 171 -30.56 -21.67 24.34
CA CYS A 171 -29.27 -21.22 24.85
C CYS A 171 -28.55 -20.31 23.84
N LEU A 172 -28.52 -20.70 22.56
CA LEU A 172 -27.90 -19.88 21.50
C LEU A 172 -28.57 -18.52 21.39
N GLU A 173 -29.90 -18.47 21.40
CA GLU A 173 -30.66 -17.22 21.37
C GLU A 173 -30.26 -16.29 22.51
N GLN A 174 -30.35 -16.76 23.76
CA GLN A 174 -30.07 -15.91 24.93
C GLN A 174 -28.59 -15.52 25.04
N VAL A 175 -27.67 -16.44 24.75
CA VAL A 175 -26.23 -16.15 24.83
C VAL A 175 -25.78 -15.24 23.69
N SER A 176 -26.38 -15.34 22.50
CA SER A 176 -26.11 -14.43 21.38
C SER A 176 -26.51 -12.99 21.70
N VAL A 177 -27.65 -12.79 22.38
CA VAL A 177 -28.09 -11.48 22.88
C VAL A 177 -27.09 -10.90 23.86
N ALA A 178 -26.61 -11.70 24.82
CA ALA A 178 -25.61 -11.24 25.80
C ALA A 178 -24.29 -10.81 25.12
N ARG A 179 -23.77 -11.62 24.18
CA ARG A 179 -22.53 -11.32 23.45
C ARG A 179 -22.63 -10.03 22.64
N VAL A 180 -23.66 -9.89 21.81
CA VAL A 180 -23.84 -8.72 20.94
C VAL A 180 -24.03 -7.47 21.79
N ALA A 181 -24.82 -7.55 22.87
CA ALA A 181 -25.04 -6.43 23.78
C ALA A 181 -23.74 -5.94 24.44
N TRP A 182 -22.90 -6.85 24.97
CA TRP A 182 -21.63 -6.46 25.57
C TRP A 182 -20.62 -5.91 24.56
N ASN A 183 -20.53 -6.48 23.35
CA ASN A 183 -19.66 -5.94 22.30
C ASN A 183 -20.05 -4.52 21.86
N LEU A 184 -21.33 -4.16 21.95
CA LEU A 184 -21.79 -2.80 21.63
C LEU A 184 -21.52 -1.82 22.77
N LEU A 185 -21.64 -2.27 24.02
CA LEU A 185 -21.28 -1.46 25.18
C LEU A 185 -19.77 -1.18 25.27
N ASP A 186 -18.95 -2.08 24.72
CA ASP A 186 -17.49 -1.94 24.65
C ASP A 186 -17.04 -0.75 23.79
N ALA A 187 -17.76 -0.44 22.70
CA ALA A 187 -17.42 0.65 21.78
C ALA A 187 -17.41 2.05 22.44
N GLY A 188 -17.89 2.18 23.69
CA GLY A 188 -17.96 3.45 24.42
C GLY A 188 -17.21 3.52 25.76
N VAL A 189 -16.46 2.49 26.18
CA VAL A 189 -15.78 2.48 27.50
C VAL A 189 -14.41 1.82 27.39
N GLU A 190 -13.35 2.50 27.85
CA GLU A 190 -11.94 2.01 27.87
C GLU A 190 -11.68 0.80 28.80
N ASN A 191 -12.71 0.16 29.34
CA ASN A 191 -12.58 -0.97 30.27
C ASN A 191 -12.83 -2.28 29.54
N ASP A 192 -11.82 -3.15 29.47
CA ASP A 192 -11.90 -4.50 28.85
C ASP A 192 -12.90 -5.47 29.53
N LEU A 193 -13.65 -5.02 30.56
CA LEU A 193 -14.66 -5.81 31.27
C LEU A 193 -15.73 -6.39 30.35
N PHE A 194 -16.20 -5.61 29.36
CA PHE A 194 -17.24 -6.06 28.44
C PHE A 194 -16.70 -7.08 27.42
N LYS A 195 -15.45 -6.90 26.96
CA LYS A 195 -14.76 -7.88 26.10
C LYS A 195 -14.55 -9.20 26.81
N ASP A 196 -14.08 -9.17 28.06
CA ASP A 196 -13.86 -10.37 28.86
C ASP A 196 -15.17 -11.12 29.12
N ALA A 197 -16.26 -10.40 29.41
CA ALA A 197 -17.58 -11.00 29.60
C ALA A 197 -18.13 -11.61 28.29
N ALA A 198 -17.96 -10.92 27.15
CA ALA A 198 -18.33 -11.44 25.84
C ALA A 198 -17.51 -12.69 25.49
N ALA A 199 -16.18 -12.65 25.64
CA ALA A 199 -15.27 -13.77 25.41
C ALA A 199 -15.61 -14.99 26.28
N GLY A 200 -16.06 -14.76 27.52
CA GLY A 200 -16.51 -15.81 28.43
C GLY A 200 -17.75 -16.59 27.93
N THR A 201 -18.52 -16.02 26.99
CA THR A 201 -19.67 -16.71 26.38
C THR A 201 -19.31 -17.57 25.17
N ASP A 202 -18.18 -17.32 24.52
CA ASP A 202 -17.71 -18.02 23.31
C ASP A 202 -17.74 -19.55 23.45
N PRO A 203 -17.24 -20.16 24.55
CA PRO A 203 -17.23 -21.61 24.68
C PRO A 203 -18.65 -22.20 24.67
N SER A 204 -19.60 -21.51 25.32
CA SER A 204 -20.99 -21.95 25.35
C SER A 204 -21.68 -21.82 23.99
N ILE A 205 -21.37 -20.77 23.22
CA ILE A 205 -21.89 -20.58 21.86
C ILE A 205 -21.36 -21.67 20.93
N ARG A 206 -20.04 -21.90 20.92
CA ARG A 206 -19.41 -22.94 20.09
C ARG A 206 -19.97 -24.32 20.40
N TYR A 207 -20.11 -24.64 21.69
CA TYR A 207 -20.68 -25.93 22.11
C TYR A 207 -22.12 -26.09 21.65
N CYS A 208 -22.98 -25.08 21.84
CA CYS A 208 -24.38 -25.18 21.42
C CYS A 208 -24.53 -25.21 19.89
N ALA A 209 -23.68 -24.47 19.15
CA ALA A 209 -23.66 -24.49 17.68
C ALA A 209 -23.28 -25.88 17.17
N TYR A 210 -22.26 -26.50 17.76
CA TYR A 210 -21.85 -27.87 17.47
C TYR A 210 -22.99 -28.87 17.69
N GLN A 211 -23.69 -28.79 18.84
CA GLN A 211 -24.81 -29.70 19.15
C GLN A 211 -26.03 -29.52 18.23
N THR A 212 -26.21 -28.32 17.67
CA THR A 212 -27.35 -27.99 16.79
C THR A 212 -27.03 -28.27 15.30
N SER A 213 -25.84 -28.83 14.99
CA SER A 213 -25.37 -29.10 13.62
C SER A 213 -25.33 -27.84 12.72
N GLN A 214 -25.20 -26.66 13.31
CA GLN A 214 -24.89 -25.43 12.57
C GLN A 214 -23.37 -25.35 12.46
N GLY A 215 -22.87 -25.32 11.22
CA GLY A 215 -21.51 -25.70 10.83
C GLY A 215 -20.38 -25.17 11.70
N GLN A 216 -19.37 -26.04 11.90
CA GLN A 216 -18.17 -25.79 12.70
C GLN A 216 -17.33 -24.58 12.22
N ASP A 217 -17.51 -24.16 10.96
CA ASP A 217 -16.72 -23.12 10.30
C ASP A 217 -17.40 -21.73 10.23
N ARG A 218 -18.56 -21.54 10.85
CA ARG A 218 -19.20 -20.21 10.86
C ARG A 218 -18.59 -19.31 11.94
N ASP A 219 -18.26 -18.09 11.56
CA ASP A 219 -17.80 -17.07 12.50
C ASP A 219 -18.86 -16.80 13.58
N ILE A 220 -18.43 -16.74 14.84
CA ILE A 220 -19.28 -16.59 16.02
C ILE A 220 -20.05 -15.27 15.97
N SER A 221 -19.43 -14.21 15.43
CA SER A 221 -20.08 -12.91 15.32
C SER A 221 -21.21 -12.92 14.29
N SER A 222 -21.03 -13.62 13.17
CA SER A 222 -22.09 -13.80 12.16
C SER A 222 -23.27 -14.61 12.69
N LEU A 223 -22.99 -15.72 13.38
CA LEU A 223 -24.00 -16.58 14.00
C LEU A 223 -24.82 -15.80 15.02
N THR A 224 -24.15 -15.09 15.93
CA THR A 224 -24.86 -14.38 17.00
C THR A 224 -25.77 -13.26 16.47
N ARG A 225 -25.37 -12.56 15.40
CA ARG A 225 -26.23 -11.54 14.77
C ARG A 225 -27.49 -12.14 14.13
N GLU A 226 -27.41 -13.31 13.53
CA GLU A 226 -28.57 -14.00 12.94
C GLU A 226 -29.63 -14.32 14.00
N TYR A 227 -29.21 -14.79 15.17
CA TYR A 227 -30.11 -15.11 16.28
C TYR A 227 -30.68 -13.85 16.96
N VAL A 228 -29.88 -12.79 17.14
CA VAL A 228 -30.37 -11.53 17.74
C VAL A 228 -31.43 -10.86 16.87
N ARG A 229 -31.39 -11.02 15.54
CA ARG A 229 -32.44 -10.51 14.63
C ARG A 229 -33.83 -11.09 14.91
N LYS A 230 -33.93 -12.23 15.58
CA LYS A 230 -35.22 -12.86 15.94
C LYS A 230 -35.91 -12.16 17.11
N ASP A 231 -35.16 -11.51 18.01
CA ASP A 231 -35.68 -10.89 19.23
C ASP A 231 -36.00 -9.39 19.02
N ALA A 232 -37.25 -9.09 18.62
CA ALA A 232 -37.70 -7.73 18.30
C ALA A 232 -37.47 -6.69 19.43
N ARG A 233 -37.65 -7.08 20.71
CA ARG A 233 -37.47 -6.17 21.86
C ARG A 233 -36.03 -5.72 22.04
N VAL A 234 -35.08 -6.62 21.81
CA VAL A 234 -33.65 -6.33 21.93
C VAL A 234 -33.22 -5.47 20.74
N VAL A 235 -33.70 -5.81 19.53
CA VAL A 235 -33.44 -5.02 18.31
C VAL A 235 -33.89 -3.56 18.44
N GLU A 236 -35.03 -3.29 19.10
CA GLU A 236 -35.47 -1.90 19.36
C GLU A 236 -34.50 -1.11 20.25
N VAL A 237 -33.99 -1.74 21.33
CA VAL A 237 -33.01 -1.10 22.22
C VAL A 237 -31.65 -0.93 21.52
N LEU A 238 -31.24 -1.93 20.74
CA LEU A 238 -30.01 -1.89 19.95
C LEU A 238 -30.04 -0.77 18.91
N LYS A 239 -31.13 -0.60 18.16
CA LYS A 239 -31.29 0.47 17.17
C LYS A 239 -31.28 1.87 17.77
N LYS A 240 -31.68 2.03 19.05
CA LYS A 240 -31.60 3.31 19.75
C LYS A 240 -30.17 3.70 20.10
N LEU A 241 -29.31 2.73 20.37
CA LEU A 241 -27.90 2.95 20.70
C LEU A 241 -27.06 3.09 19.42
N ASP A 242 -27.24 2.19 18.47
CA ASP A 242 -26.53 2.19 17.19
C ASP A 242 -27.41 1.63 16.06
N PRO A 243 -27.81 2.44 15.06
CA PRO A 243 -28.59 1.95 13.92
C PRO A 243 -27.80 1.02 12.99
N SER A 244 -26.46 1.09 12.99
CA SER A 244 -25.56 0.30 12.13
C SER A 244 -25.03 -0.99 12.79
N ALA A 245 -25.27 -1.19 14.09
CA ALA A 245 -24.71 -2.30 14.88
C ALA A 245 -24.93 -3.71 14.30
N LEU A 246 -26.07 -3.93 13.65
CA LEU A 246 -26.47 -5.22 13.07
C LEU A 246 -26.02 -5.42 11.61
N ASP A 247 -25.48 -4.37 10.97
CA ASP A 247 -25.17 -4.32 9.54
C ASP A 247 -23.66 -4.33 9.25
N LYS A 248 -22.80 -4.06 10.25
CA LYS A 248 -21.33 -3.92 10.11
C LYS A 248 -20.59 -5.12 9.49
N GLN A 249 -21.16 -6.33 9.42
CA GLN A 249 -20.50 -7.49 8.77
C GLN A 249 -20.87 -7.66 7.30
N THR A 250 -21.92 -6.97 6.83
CA THR A 250 -22.30 -7.09 5.43
C THR A 250 -21.27 -6.45 4.51
N GLU A 251 -20.51 -5.46 4.99
CA GLU A 251 -19.43 -4.80 4.24
C GLU A 251 -18.09 -5.58 4.29
N GLU A 252 -17.73 -6.19 5.42
CA GLU A 252 -16.48 -6.97 5.56
C GLU A 252 -16.49 -8.30 4.77
N LEU A 253 -17.66 -8.87 4.50
CA LEU A 253 -17.80 -10.14 3.76
C LEU A 253 -18.28 -9.98 2.31
N SER A 254 -18.82 -8.83 1.90
CA SER A 254 -19.29 -8.63 0.51
C SER A 254 -18.18 -8.31 -0.49
N ALA A 255 -16.96 -8.04 -0.02
CA ALA A 255 -15.82 -7.70 -0.87
C ALA A 255 -14.70 -8.74 -0.81
N VAL A 256 -14.97 -9.99 -0.44
CA VAL A 256 -13.94 -11.04 -0.54
C VAL A 256 -13.47 -11.12 -1.99
N ILE A 257 -12.20 -10.82 -2.22
CA ILE A 257 -11.58 -10.94 -3.54
C ILE A 257 -11.47 -12.43 -3.83
N GLU A 258 -12.48 -12.98 -4.50
CA GLU A 258 -12.54 -14.41 -4.82
C GLU A 258 -11.54 -14.80 -5.91
N GLN A 259 -11.23 -13.87 -6.82
CA GLN A 259 -10.36 -14.11 -7.96
C GLN A 259 -9.47 -12.90 -8.24
N VAL A 260 -8.23 -13.19 -8.63
CA VAL A 260 -7.25 -12.21 -9.09
C VAL A 260 -6.96 -12.47 -10.56
N SER A 261 -7.00 -11.42 -11.38
CA SER A 261 -6.62 -11.48 -12.79
C SER A 261 -5.32 -10.74 -13.05
N TRP A 262 -4.37 -11.37 -13.75
CA TRP A 262 -3.10 -10.77 -14.15
C TRP A 262 -2.76 -11.15 -15.59
N ARG A 263 -2.68 -10.16 -16.51
CA ARG A 263 -2.33 -10.35 -17.94
C ARG A 263 -3.07 -11.52 -18.62
N GLY A 264 -4.37 -11.66 -18.34
CA GLY A 264 -5.23 -12.71 -18.90
C GLY A 264 -5.24 -14.05 -18.14
N TYR A 265 -4.39 -14.22 -17.13
CA TYR A 265 -4.47 -15.34 -16.18
C TYR A 265 -5.44 -15.02 -15.05
N VAL A 266 -6.30 -15.97 -14.68
CA VAL A 266 -7.23 -15.84 -13.55
C VAL A 266 -6.88 -16.90 -12.52
N ALA A 267 -6.64 -16.47 -11.29
CA ALA A 267 -6.34 -17.35 -10.17
C ALA A 267 -7.37 -17.15 -9.04
N PRO A 268 -8.00 -18.24 -8.56
CA PRO A 268 -8.86 -18.18 -7.38
C PRO A 268 -8.01 -17.97 -6.11
N VAL A 269 -8.42 -17.04 -5.26
CA VAL A 269 -7.78 -16.80 -3.96
C VAL A 269 -8.34 -17.83 -2.97
N SER A 270 -7.63 -18.95 -2.81
CA SER A 270 -8.08 -20.05 -1.95
C SER A 270 -7.82 -19.78 -0.46
N ASP A 271 -6.78 -18.99 -0.13
CA ASP A 271 -6.37 -18.72 1.25
C ASP A 271 -7.06 -17.44 1.79
N PRO A 272 -7.81 -17.54 2.90
CA PRO A 272 -8.45 -16.38 3.52
C PRO A 272 -7.46 -15.32 4.01
N ALA A 273 -6.24 -15.68 4.40
CA ALA A 273 -5.23 -14.72 4.84
C ALA A 273 -4.77 -13.80 3.69
N ILE A 274 -4.66 -14.35 2.48
CA ILE A 274 -4.36 -13.58 1.27
C ILE A 274 -5.55 -12.67 0.93
N ALA A 275 -6.78 -13.17 1.02
CA ALA A 275 -7.97 -12.35 0.76
C ALA A 275 -8.09 -11.15 1.71
N VAL A 276 -7.83 -11.34 3.00
CA VAL A 276 -7.88 -10.26 4.02
C VAL A 276 -6.78 -9.23 3.80
N SER A 277 -5.55 -9.66 3.47
CA SER A 277 -4.45 -8.73 3.20
C SER A 277 -4.67 -7.92 1.92
N LEU A 278 -5.22 -8.53 0.87
CA LEU A 278 -5.62 -7.82 -0.35
C LEU A 278 -6.78 -6.84 -0.13
N LEU A 279 -7.74 -7.18 0.72
CA LEU A 279 -8.81 -6.27 1.13
C LEU A 279 -8.25 -5.04 1.83
N ARG A 280 -7.33 -5.23 2.79
CA ARG A 280 -6.66 -4.12 3.47
C ARG A 280 -5.93 -3.19 2.51
N VAL A 281 -5.30 -3.74 1.47
CA VAL A 281 -4.68 -2.94 0.40
C VAL A 281 -5.72 -2.09 -0.34
N GLN A 282 -6.88 -2.67 -0.67
CA GLN A 282 -7.97 -1.93 -1.33
C GLN A 282 -8.54 -0.83 -0.43
N ASP A 283 -8.74 -1.10 0.86
CA ASP A 283 -9.27 -0.12 1.81
C ASP A 283 -8.34 1.08 1.98
N ILE A 284 -7.03 0.83 2.18
CA ILE A 284 -6.03 1.90 2.30
C ILE A 284 -5.97 2.70 1.00
N ARG A 285 -6.04 2.02 -0.15
CA ARG A 285 -6.03 2.69 -1.45
C ARG A 285 -7.28 3.56 -1.65
N ASN A 286 -8.47 3.06 -1.38
CA ASN A 286 -9.71 3.81 -1.47
C ASN A 286 -9.71 5.01 -0.52
N ALA A 287 -9.17 4.85 0.69
CA ALA A 287 -8.98 5.95 1.64
C ALA A 287 -7.99 7.02 1.13
N SER A 288 -6.97 6.60 0.38
CA SER A 288 -5.94 7.49 -0.17
C SER A 288 -6.40 8.33 -1.38
N GLU A 289 -7.38 7.85 -2.15
CA GLU A 289 -7.88 8.55 -3.36
C GLU A 289 -8.65 9.85 -3.03
N GLY A 290 -9.02 10.08 -1.76
CA GLY A 290 -9.73 11.29 -1.31
C GLY A 290 -8.84 12.46 -0.83
N SER A 291 -7.52 12.31 -0.73
CA SER A 291 -6.64 13.33 -0.11
C SER A 291 -5.33 13.56 -0.87
N GLU A 292 -5.31 14.57 -1.74
CA GLU A 292 -4.13 14.93 -2.55
C GLU A 292 -2.92 15.42 -1.73
N ALA A 293 -3.10 15.78 -0.45
CA ALA A 293 -2.09 16.48 0.36
C ALA A 293 -1.12 15.57 1.14
N LEU A 294 -1.32 14.25 1.16
CA LEU A 294 -0.54 13.28 1.97
C LEU A 294 0.25 12.25 1.15
N ALA A 295 0.39 12.49 -0.16
CA ALA A 295 0.80 11.50 -1.16
C ALA A 295 1.98 10.60 -0.76
N THR A 296 3.07 11.12 -0.17
CA THR A 296 4.23 10.27 0.16
C THR A 296 3.98 9.30 1.33
N ARG A 297 3.31 9.74 2.40
CA ARG A 297 3.05 8.90 3.59
C ARG A 297 2.02 7.82 3.27
N SER A 298 1.00 8.15 2.49
CA SER A 298 0.01 7.17 2.05
C SER A 298 0.62 6.06 1.20
N PHE A 299 1.69 6.31 0.44
CA PHE A 299 2.38 5.23 -0.30
C PHE A 299 3.12 4.27 0.62
N ASP A 300 3.70 4.74 1.73
CA ASP A 300 4.39 3.85 2.66
C ASP A 300 3.39 2.91 3.36
N ASP A 301 2.19 3.39 3.69
CA ASP A 301 1.11 2.57 4.24
C ASP A 301 0.59 1.53 3.24
N VAL A 302 0.42 1.92 1.97
CA VAL A 302 0.03 1.01 0.88
C VAL A 302 1.12 -0.04 0.62
N LEU A 303 2.39 0.35 0.61
CA LEU A 303 3.52 -0.57 0.43
C LEU A 303 3.66 -1.54 1.60
N ALA A 304 3.40 -1.10 2.84
CA ALA A 304 3.36 -1.99 4.00
C ALA A 304 2.24 -3.03 3.86
N ALA A 305 1.06 -2.62 3.41
CA ALA A 305 -0.04 -3.56 3.16
C ALA A 305 0.26 -4.56 2.03
N TRP A 306 0.93 -4.12 0.95
CA TRP A 306 1.41 -5.03 -0.09
C TRP A 306 2.50 -5.99 0.40
N ALA A 307 3.40 -5.54 1.28
CA ALA A 307 4.42 -6.40 1.89
C ALA A 307 3.77 -7.47 2.78
N ASP A 308 2.78 -7.11 3.59
CA ASP A 308 2.00 -8.06 4.39
C ASP A 308 1.32 -9.13 3.48
N ALA A 309 0.78 -8.70 2.33
CA ALA A 309 0.18 -9.61 1.34
C ALA A 309 1.24 -10.51 0.67
N SER A 310 2.43 -9.98 0.37
CA SER A 310 3.54 -10.75 -0.19
C SER A 310 4.01 -11.84 0.79
N ASP A 311 4.21 -11.48 2.06
CA ASP A 311 4.57 -12.42 3.12
C ASP A 311 3.50 -13.51 3.32
N ALA A 312 2.21 -13.15 3.22
CA ALA A 312 1.11 -14.12 3.27
C ALA A 312 1.17 -15.11 2.09
N THR A 313 1.38 -14.62 0.85
CA THR A 313 1.52 -15.49 -0.32
C THR A 313 2.76 -16.40 -0.25
N GLN A 314 3.90 -15.90 0.27
CA GLN A 314 5.11 -16.71 0.45
C GLN A 314 4.91 -17.81 1.49
N LYS A 315 4.23 -17.51 2.61
CA LYS A 315 3.89 -18.51 3.62
C LYS A 315 3.00 -19.59 3.03
N ALA A 316 1.93 -19.22 2.33
CA ALA A 316 1.03 -20.16 1.66
C ALA A 316 1.76 -21.06 0.65
N ILE A 317 2.68 -20.51 -0.14
CA ILE A 317 3.53 -21.31 -1.06
C ILE A 317 4.40 -22.30 -0.27
N SER A 318 5.05 -21.85 0.79
CA SER A 318 5.94 -22.72 1.60
C SER A 318 5.19 -23.84 2.33
N GLU A 319 3.93 -23.60 2.72
CA GLU A 319 3.06 -24.59 3.35
C GLU A 319 2.57 -25.63 2.32
N GLU A 320 2.19 -25.18 1.11
CA GLU A 320 1.78 -26.08 0.03
C GLU A 320 2.96 -26.93 -0.50
N GLU A 321 4.18 -26.39 -0.51
CA GLU A 321 5.40 -27.15 -0.85
C GLU A 321 5.68 -28.29 0.15
N GLN A 322 5.29 -28.13 1.41
CA GLN A 322 5.41 -29.13 2.47
C GLN A 322 4.22 -30.11 2.50
N GLY A 323 3.09 -29.72 1.88
CA GLY A 323 1.83 -30.45 1.86
C GLY A 323 1.67 -31.41 0.67
N ALA A 324 0.41 -31.78 0.38
CA ALA A 324 0.07 -32.55 -0.80
C ALA A 324 0.17 -31.64 -2.04
N GLN A 325 1.01 -32.01 -3.01
CA GLN A 325 1.33 -31.19 -4.17
C GLN A 325 0.17 -31.13 -5.19
N ASP A 326 -0.87 -30.35 -4.88
CA ASP A 326 -1.91 -30.03 -5.85
C ASP A 326 -1.36 -29.01 -6.85
N GLN A 327 -1.05 -29.48 -8.07
CA GLN A 327 -0.43 -28.66 -9.12
C GLN A 327 -1.28 -27.44 -9.50
N GLU A 328 -2.61 -27.57 -9.51
CA GLU A 328 -3.53 -26.46 -9.83
C GLU A 328 -3.53 -25.38 -8.75
N LYS A 329 -3.48 -25.77 -7.47
CA LYS A 329 -3.39 -24.83 -6.35
C LYS A 329 -2.04 -24.14 -6.32
N MET A 330 -0.96 -24.88 -6.56
CA MET A 330 0.38 -24.31 -6.64
C MET A 330 0.50 -23.29 -7.79
N GLN A 331 -0.08 -23.57 -8.96
CA GLN A 331 -0.14 -22.62 -10.07
C GLN A 331 -0.97 -21.37 -9.71
N ALA A 332 -2.13 -21.54 -9.08
CA ALA A 332 -2.95 -20.40 -8.61
C ALA A 332 -2.20 -19.54 -7.58
N LEU A 333 -1.47 -20.16 -6.64
CA LEU A 333 -0.63 -19.46 -5.67
C LEU A 333 0.54 -18.72 -6.34
N GLN A 334 1.18 -19.31 -7.35
CA GLN A 334 2.22 -18.64 -8.12
C GLN A 334 1.70 -17.43 -8.89
N ILE A 335 0.50 -17.51 -9.48
CA ILE A 335 -0.13 -16.38 -10.19
C ILE A 335 -0.54 -15.28 -9.20
N THR A 336 -1.09 -15.62 -8.03
CA THR A 336 -1.40 -14.62 -7.01
C THR A 336 -0.14 -13.97 -6.46
N TYR A 337 0.94 -14.74 -6.26
CA TYR A 337 2.25 -14.22 -5.89
C TYR A 337 2.83 -13.25 -6.92
N THR A 338 2.76 -13.57 -8.22
CA THR A 338 3.27 -12.68 -9.28
C THR A 338 2.46 -11.39 -9.34
N TYR A 339 1.14 -11.47 -9.22
CA TYR A 339 0.27 -10.30 -9.16
C TYR A 339 0.60 -9.40 -7.98
N VAL A 340 0.72 -9.96 -6.77
CA VAL A 340 1.00 -9.20 -5.53
C VAL A 340 2.36 -8.52 -5.62
N ASN A 341 3.42 -9.26 -5.98
CA ASN A 341 4.76 -8.67 -6.08
C ASN A 341 4.90 -7.69 -7.24
N TYR A 342 4.25 -7.95 -8.38
CA TYR A 342 4.19 -6.99 -9.48
C TYR A 342 3.52 -5.68 -9.04
N SER A 343 2.40 -5.78 -8.30
CA SER A 343 1.67 -4.62 -7.77
C SER A 343 2.50 -3.85 -6.73
N GLU A 344 3.22 -4.55 -5.86
CA GLU A 344 4.15 -3.92 -4.92
C GLU A 344 5.29 -3.18 -5.64
N ILE A 345 5.93 -3.83 -6.63
CA ILE A 345 7.04 -3.22 -7.36
C ILE A 345 6.55 -2.00 -8.18
N THR A 346 5.40 -2.09 -8.83
CA THR A 346 4.84 -0.98 -9.61
C THR A 346 4.40 0.20 -8.73
N THR A 347 3.83 -0.06 -7.55
CA THR A 347 3.52 1.00 -6.57
C THR A 347 4.79 1.67 -6.02
N ARG A 348 5.86 0.91 -5.79
CA ARG A 348 7.18 1.44 -5.42
C ARG A 348 7.76 2.35 -6.50
N ILE A 349 7.72 1.92 -7.76
CA ILE A 349 8.15 2.74 -8.91
C ILE A 349 7.33 4.02 -8.98
N ARG A 350 6.02 3.96 -8.78
CA ARG A 350 5.14 5.14 -8.78
C ARG A 350 5.53 6.15 -7.69
N ARG A 351 5.78 5.69 -6.46
CA ARG A 351 6.27 6.55 -5.37
C ARG A 351 7.58 7.23 -5.76
N ASP A 352 8.54 6.48 -6.28
CA ASP A 352 9.85 7.00 -6.66
C ASP A 352 9.76 8.02 -7.83
N LEU A 353 8.83 7.81 -8.77
CA LEU A 353 8.54 8.77 -9.86
C LEU A 353 7.90 10.07 -9.35
N LEU A 354 6.99 10.00 -8.38
CA LEU A 354 6.40 11.19 -7.76
C LEU A 354 7.44 11.99 -6.96
N LEU A 355 8.33 11.30 -6.24
CA LEU A 355 9.47 11.92 -5.58
C LEU A 355 10.41 12.59 -6.59
N ALA A 356 10.67 11.94 -7.73
CA ALA A 356 11.47 12.52 -8.80
C ALA A 356 10.79 13.76 -9.40
N ALA A 357 9.47 13.74 -9.63
CA ALA A 357 8.71 14.90 -10.11
C ALA A 357 8.78 16.08 -9.13
N ALA A 358 8.65 15.82 -7.82
CA ALA A 358 8.78 16.82 -6.77
C ALA A 358 10.21 17.39 -6.64
N LEU A 359 11.24 16.64 -7.04
CA LEU A 359 12.61 17.13 -7.13
C LEU A 359 12.83 17.97 -8.40
N LEU A 360 12.24 17.56 -9.53
CA LEU A 360 12.34 18.30 -10.80
C LEU A 360 11.71 19.68 -10.70
N SER A 361 10.57 19.83 -10.02
CA SER A 361 9.94 21.15 -9.81
C SER A 361 10.81 22.12 -9.00
N ARG A 362 11.77 21.62 -8.20
CA ARG A 362 12.70 22.45 -7.42
C ARG A 362 13.90 22.96 -8.23
N ILE A 363 14.08 22.48 -9.46
CA ILE A 363 15.23 22.84 -10.32
C ILE A 363 15.07 24.24 -10.91
N ASP A 364 13.84 24.67 -11.20
CA ASP A 364 13.58 25.95 -11.85
C ASP A 364 13.90 27.17 -10.95
N ASP A 365 13.95 26.99 -9.62
CA ASP A 365 14.11 28.07 -8.64
C ASP A 365 15.55 28.28 -8.12
N ARG A 366 16.54 27.48 -8.53
CA ARG A 366 17.80 27.33 -7.77
C ARG A 366 19.11 27.58 -8.55
N ARG A 367 20.13 28.08 -7.81
CA ARG A 367 21.51 28.36 -8.28
C ARG A 367 22.32 27.08 -8.57
N PRO A 368 23.36 27.13 -9.43
CA PRO A 368 24.13 25.96 -9.91
C PRO A 368 24.63 24.95 -8.84
N PRO A 369 25.17 25.33 -7.66
CA PRO A 369 25.66 24.34 -6.69
C PRO A 369 24.54 23.49 -6.07
N THR A 370 23.35 24.05 -5.90
CA THR A 370 22.17 23.32 -5.41
C THR A 370 21.52 22.45 -6.50
N THR A 371 21.75 22.76 -7.77
CA THR A 371 21.24 21.98 -8.90
C THR A 371 21.98 20.65 -9.04
N THR A 372 23.30 20.64 -8.80
CA THR A 372 24.12 19.41 -8.84
C THR A 372 23.70 18.39 -7.78
N SER A 373 23.36 18.84 -6.57
CA SER A 373 22.85 17.94 -5.53
C SER A 373 21.49 17.35 -5.88
N VAL A 374 20.60 18.13 -6.51
CA VAL A 374 19.29 17.65 -6.96
C VAL A 374 19.46 16.60 -8.06
N TYR A 375 20.35 16.81 -9.04
CA TYR A 375 20.63 15.79 -10.06
C TYR A 375 21.20 14.51 -9.46
N ARG A 376 22.08 14.60 -8.46
CA ARG A 376 22.60 13.42 -7.75
C ARG A 376 21.48 12.62 -7.09
N ASP A 377 20.56 13.31 -6.41
CA ASP A 377 19.45 12.66 -5.71
C ASP A 377 18.43 12.07 -6.72
N LEU A 378 18.19 12.74 -7.86
CA LEU A 378 17.43 12.18 -8.97
C LEU A 378 18.08 10.90 -9.52
N ILE A 379 19.39 10.91 -9.79
CA ILE A 379 20.09 9.73 -10.33
C ILE A 379 19.91 8.52 -9.40
N LYS A 380 19.99 8.71 -8.08
CA LYS A 380 19.73 7.65 -7.09
C LYS A 380 18.31 7.09 -7.18
N LEU A 381 17.29 7.95 -7.32
CA LEU A 381 15.90 7.51 -7.50
C LEU A 381 15.73 6.71 -8.79
N TYR A 382 16.33 7.15 -9.89
CA TYR A 382 16.27 6.40 -11.15
C TYR A 382 17.06 5.07 -11.09
N ASP A 383 18.13 4.98 -10.31
CA ASP A 383 18.81 3.71 -10.05
C ASP A 383 17.91 2.75 -9.25
N SER A 384 17.18 3.26 -8.24
CA SER A 384 16.15 2.49 -7.51
C SER A 384 15.07 1.97 -8.45
N ILE A 385 14.51 2.84 -9.31
CA ILE A 385 13.50 2.46 -10.32
C ILE A 385 14.03 1.38 -11.26
N LEU A 386 15.28 1.51 -11.73
CA LEU A 386 15.90 0.51 -12.60
C LEU A 386 16.09 -0.83 -11.88
N GLN A 387 16.50 -0.83 -10.62
CA GLN A 387 16.62 -2.05 -9.83
C GLN A 387 15.25 -2.72 -9.63
N SER A 388 14.22 -1.94 -9.31
CA SER A 388 12.84 -2.42 -9.20
C SER A 388 12.30 -3.00 -10.51
N LEU A 389 12.58 -2.37 -11.65
CA LEU A 389 12.21 -2.94 -12.96
C LEU A 389 12.94 -4.24 -13.28
N ILE A 390 14.22 -4.34 -12.90
CA ILE A 390 14.99 -5.58 -13.09
C ILE A 390 14.39 -6.72 -12.25
N SER A 391 13.97 -6.46 -11.00
CA SER A 391 13.34 -7.50 -10.17
C SER A 391 12.01 -8.04 -10.71
N ILE A 392 11.35 -7.34 -11.64
CA ILE A 392 10.13 -7.87 -12.29
C ILE A 392 10.47 -9.07 -13.18
N PHE A 393 11.66 -9.10 -13.80
CA PHE A 393 12.08 -10.22 -14.64
C PHE A 393 12.29 -11.51 -13.85
N ASP A 394 12.55 -11.40 -12.54
CA ASP A 394 12.77 -12.55 -11.65
C ASP A 394 11.46 -13.19 -11.16
N LEU A 395 10.30 -12.59 -11.45
CA LEU A 395 9.00 -13.13 -11.03
C LEU A 395 8.61 -14.36 -11.87
N PRO A 396 7.97 -15.38 -11.26
CA PRO A 396 7.60 -16.59 -11.98
C PRO A 396 6.62 -16.29 -13.12
N GLY A 397 6.73 -17.01 -14.23
CA GLY A 397 5.84 -16.83 -15.39
C GLY A 397 6.12 -15.59 -16.27
N VAL A 398 6.88 -14.59 -15.81
CA VAL A 398 7.20 -13.38 -16.61
C VAL A 398 8.03 -13.73 -17.84
N ALA A 399 9.04 -14.60 -17.70
CA ALA A 399 9.91 -15.01 -18.80
C ALA A 399 9.18 -15.77 -19.93
N ALA A 400 7.96 -16.27 -19.68
CA ALA A 400 7.16 -16.95 -20.69
C ALA A 400 6.44 -15.97 -21.63
N ASP A 401 6.14 -14.75 -21.18
CA ASP A 401 5.48 -13.71 -21.96
C ASP A 401 6.54 -12.82 -22.65
N GLN A 402 6.83 -13.14 -23.93
CA GLN A 402 7.84 -12.44 -24.72
C GLN A 402 7.45 -10.98 -24.99
N ASP A 403 6.16 -10.70 -25.18
CA ASP A 403 5.66 -9.36 -25.45
C ASP A 403 5.81 -8.48 -24.20
N PHE A 404 5.50 -9.05 -23.02
CA PHE A 404 5.73 -8.36 -21.76
C PHE A 404 7.21 -8.13 -21.46
N CYS A 405 8.08 -9.11 -21.72
CA CYS A 405 9.51 -8.93 -21.58
C CYS A 405 10.04 -7.81 -22.48
N ALA A 406 9.59 -7.75 -23.73
CA ALA A 406 9.95 -6.68 -24.65
C ALA A 406 9.45 -5.30 -24.18
N GLU A 407 8.23 -5.24 -23.62
CA GLU A 407 7.68 -4.03 -23.01
C GLU A 407 8.53 -3.56 -21.80
N LEU A 408 8.90 -4.48 -20.90
CA LEU A 408 9.76 -4.20 -19.75
C LEU A 408 11.15 -3.74 -20.17
N GLU A 409 11.76 -4.37 -21.18
CA GLU A 409 13.05 -3.95 -21.75
C GLU A 409 13.00 -2.54 -22.34
N ALA A 410 11.88 -2.18 -22.97
CA ALA A 410 11.65 -0.85 -23.49
C ALA A 410 11.51 0.19 -22.38
N LYS A 411 10.71 -0.10 -21.33
CA LYS A 411 10.60 0.72 -20.12
C LYS A 411 11.96 0.90 -19.44
N LEU A 412 12.74 -0.17 -19.33
CA LEU A 412 14.08 -0.17 -18.75
C LEU A 412 15.04 0.71 -19.58
N SER A 413 14.99 0.62 -20.91
CA SER A 413 15.76 1.47 -21.82
C SER A 413 15.36 2.95 -21.69
N TYR A 414 14.07 3.24 -21.52
CA TYR A 414 13.56 4.60 -21.29
C TYR A 414 14.08 5.21 -19.98
N PHE A 415 14.00 4.49 -18.86
CA PHE A 415 14.52 4.98 -17.58
C PHE A 415 16.05 5.09 -17.55
N LYS A 416 16.77 4.19 -18.25
CA LYS A 416 18.22 4.34 -18.47
C LYS A 416 18.56 5.61 -19.25
N ALA A 417 17.76 5.96 -20.26
CA ALA A 417 17.94 7.19 -21.02
C ALA A 417 17.74 8.43 -20.13
N GLN A 418 16.70 8.46 -19.30
CA GLN A 418 16.47 9.57 -18.37
C GLN A 418 17.60 9.71 -17.35
N ARG A 419 18.03 8.60 -16.72
CA ARG A 419 19.16 8.61 -15.77
C ARG A 419 20.43 9.16 -16.40
N ALA A 420 20.77 8.68 -17.60
CA ALA A 420 21.93 9.15 -18.35
C ALA A 420 21.81 10.64 -18.73
N GLY A 421 20.59 11.11 -19.03
CA GLY A 421 20.29 12.52 -19.28
C GLY A 421 20.51 13.41 -18.05
N PHE A 422 20.06 13.00 -16.86
CA PHE A 422 20.32 13.75 -15.63
C PHE A 422 21.80 13.79 -15.25
N LEU A 423 22.51 12.67 -15.45
CA LEU A 423 23.96 12.62 -15.27
C LEU A 423 24.67 13.56 -16.27
N ALA A 424 24.27 13.57 -17.53
CA ALA A 424 24.83 14.49 -18.51
C ALA A 424 24.59 15.97 -18.14
N ARG A 425 23.40 16.29 -17.61
CA ARG A 425 23.08 17.64 -17.11
C ARG A 425 23.93 18.04 -15.91
N SER A 426 24.26 17.13 -14.99
CA SER A 426 25.14 17.47 -13.87
C SER A 426 26.55 17.84 -14.34
N TRP A 427 27.09 17.14 -15.34
CA TRP A 427 28.38 17.50 -15.95
C TRP A 427 28.32 18.81 -16.74
N ALA A 428 27.19 19.08 -17.40
CA ALA A 428 26.98 20.35 -18.11
C ALA A 428 26.95 21.55 -17.16
N VAL A 429 26.43 21.41 -15.93
CA VAL A 429 26.46 22.46 -14.90
C VAL A 429 27.89 22.72 -14.39
N GLN A 430 28.80 21.75 -14.51
CA GLN A 430 30.22 21.87 -14.14
C GLN A 430 31.11 22.36 -15.29
N ASP A 431 30.53 22.80 -16.42
CA ASP A 431 31.23 23.23 -17.63
C ASP A 431 32.09 22.13 -18.32
N GLU A 432 31.93 20.86 -17.93
CA GLU A 432 32.59 19.71 -18.57
C GLU A 432 31.81 19.20 -19.79
N TYR A 433 31.73 20.03 -20.82
CA TYR A 433 30.90 19.77 -22.01
C TYR A 433 31.29 18.52 -22.81
N LYS A 434 32.55 18.08 -22.75
CA LYS A 434 33.03 16.85 -23.41
C LYS A 434 32.35 15.61 -22.83
N ASN A 435 32.37 15.50 -21.49
CA ASN A 435 31.77 14.39 -20.75
C ASN A 435 30.24 14.44 -20.87
N ALA A 436 29.65 15.64 -20.76
CA ALA A 436 28.22 15.84 -20.95
C ALA A 436 27.75 15.37 -22.32
N LEU A 437 28.45 15.73 -23.40
CA LEU A 437 28.10 15.33 -24.77
C LEU A 437 28.12 13.81 -24.95
N ALA A 438 29.17 13.13 -24.47
CA ALA A 438 29.27 11.68 -24.56
C ALA A 438 28.09 10.98 -23.86
N LEU A 439 27.69 11.48 -22.69
CA LEU A 439 26.56 10.96 -21.93
C LEU A 439 25.22 11.27 -22.59
N PHE A 440 25.02 12.46 -23.16
CA PHE A 440 23.80 12.77 -23.91
C PHE A 440 23.64 11.90 -25.16
N LEU A 441 24.73 11.60 -25.88
CA LEU A 441 24.70 10.66 -27.01
C LEU A 441 24.32 9.25 -26.58
N ARG A 442 24.82 8.81 -25.42
CA ARG A 442 24.45 7.53 -24.81
C ARG A 442 22.99 7.51 -24.35
N ALA A 443 22.49 8.59 -23.75
CA ALA A 443 21.09 8.72 -23.38
C ALA A 443 20.18 8.62 -24.62
N LEU A 444 20.57 9.28 -25.71
CA LEU A 444 19.84 9.26 -26.98
C LEU A 444 19.82 7.86 -27.62
N SER A 445 20.91 7.09 -27.52
CA SER A 445 20.91 5.70 -28.01
C SER A 445 19.98 4.80 -27.21
N TYR A 446 19.88 4.98 -25.89
CA TYR A 446 18.89 4.27 -25.07
C TYR A 446 17.45 4.69 -25.39
N ALA A 447 17.18 5.99 -25.58
CA ALA A 447 15.85 6.47 -25.92
C ALA A 447 15.37 5.93 -27.28
N ARG A 448 16.26 5.83 -28.27
CA ARG A 448 15.95 5.21 -29.57
C ARG A 448 15.74 3.70 -29.52
N ARG A 449 16.32 3.00 -28.54
CA ARG A 449 16.03 1.57 -28.32
C ARG A 449 14.66 1.37 -27.70
N ALA A 450 14.22 2.29 -26.85
CA ALA A 450 12.90 2.24 -26.22
C ALA A 450 11.75 2.42 -27.23
N SER A 451 11.93 3.12 -28.36
CA SER A 451 10.84 3.40 -29.31
C SER A 451 10.35 2.20 -30.13
N GLY A 452 10.91 1.01 -29.95
CA GLY A 452 10.53 -0.20 -30.70
C GLY A 452 9.33 -0.95 -30.11
N PRO A 453 9.41 -1.49 -28.87
CA PRO A 453 8.45 -2.49 -28.37
C PRO A 453 7.25 -1.94 -27.57
N LEU A 454 7.00 -0.63 -27.51
CA LEU A 454 5.87 -0.10 -26.74
C LEU A 454 4.54 -0.36 -27.48
N SER A 455 3.90 -1.49 -27.17
CA SER A 455 2.49 -1.72 -27.48
C SER A 455 1.59 -0.91 -26.53
N VAL A 456 0.35 -0.68 -26.94
CA VAL A 456 -0.68 -0.04 -26.11
C VAL A 456 -1.09 -1.05 -25.04
N SER A 457 -0.55 -0.94 -23.82
CA SER A 457 -1.02 -1.74 -22.68
C SER A 457 -2.49 -1.39 -22.40
N VAL A 458 -3.35 -2.42 -22.42
CA VAL A 458 -4.81 -2.34 -22.25
C VAL A 458 -5.19 -2.38 -20.76
N GLU A 459 -4.29 -2.85 -19.90
CA GLU A 459 -4.48 -2.84 -18.46
C GLU A 459 -3.91 -1.54 -17.89
N ALA A 460 -4.59 -0.96 -16.91
CA ALA A 460 -4.21 0.28 -16.25
C ALA A 460 -2.93 0.10 -15.42
N ASP A 461 -1.80 -0.12 -16.10
CA ASP A 461 -0.49 -0.23 -15.51
C ASP A 461 -0.11 1.13 -14.91
N TYR A 462 0.22 1.13 -13.62
CA TYR A 462 0.70 2.33 -12.90
C TYR A 462 1.98 2.94 -13.48
N VAL A 463 2.65 2.23 -14.40
CA VAL A 463 3.86 2.65 -15.11
C VAL A 463 3.57 2.69 -16.61
N SER A 464 2.60 3.52 -17.02
CA SER A 464 2.30 3.75 -18.43
C SER A 464 3.34 4.72 -19.03
N VAL A 465 4.44 4.18 -19.55
CA VAL A 465 5.31 4.94 -20.46
C VAL A 465 4.65 4.88 -21.82
N THR A 466 4.31 6.03 -22.41
CA THR A 466 3.70 6.05 -23.75
C THR A 466 4.74 6.27 -24.84
N ALA A 467 4.42 5.87 -26.08
CA ALA A 467 5.26 6.18 -27.23
C ALA A 467 5.47 7.71 -27.41
N ALA A 468 4.49 8.52 -27.01
CA ALA A 468 4.61 9.97 -27.01
C ALA A 468 5.67 10.46 -26.01
N ASP A 469 5.75 9.86 -24.81
CA ASP A 469 6.78 10.20 -23.82
C ASP A 469 8.19 9.87 -24.30
N VAL A 470 8.35 8.72 -24.97
CA VAL A 470 9.62 8.34 -25.59
C VAL A 470 10.01 9.35 -26.68
N ASN A 471 9.09 9.71 -27.56
CA ASN A 471 9.34 10.71 -28.61
C ASN A 471 9.68 12.08 -28.03
N ASN A 472 8.96 12.52 -27.00
CA ASN A 472 9.24 13.75 -26.28
C ASN A 472 10.64 13.73 -25.65
N LEU A 473 11.04 12.61 -25.05
CA LEU A 473 12.38 12.43 -24.50
C LEU A 473 13.44 12.48 -25.60
N VAL A 474 13.22 11.81 -26.74
CA VAL A 474 14.13 11.86 -27.89
C VAL A 474 14.30 13.29 -28.39
N CYS A 475 13.21 14.04 -28.59
CA CYS A 475 13.26 15.44 -29.00
C CYS A 475 14.04 16.31 -28.01
N LYS A 476 13.78 16.16 -26.70
CA LYS A 476 14.53 16.85 -25.64
C LYS A 476 16.02 16.52 -25.70
N LEU A 477 16.38 15.24 -25.77
CA LEU A 477 17.79 14.82 -25.83
C LEU A 477 18.49 15.30 -27.11
N VAL A 478 17.82 15.31 -28.26
CA VAL A 478 18.39 15.87 -29.51
C VAL A 478 18.71 17.35 -29.35
N SER A 479 17.81 18.12 -28.72
CA SER A 479 18.04 19.55 -28.46
C SER A 479 19.20 19.80 -27.48
N GLU A 480 19.36 18.94 -26.48
CA GLU A 480 20.47 19.05 -25.52
C GLU A 480 21.81 18.65 -26.14
N VAL A 481 21.80 17.65 -27.04
CA VAL A 481 22.98 17.26 -27.83
C VAL A 481 23.42 18.41 -28.74
N SER A 482 22.49 19.06 -29.45
CA SER A 482 22.86 20.20 -30.31
C SER A 482 23.38 21.39 -29.49
N ARG A 483 22.73 21.69 -28.35
CA ARG A 483 23.19 22.72 -27.42
C ARG A 483 24.60 22.45 -26.87
N THR A 484 24.85 21.25 -26.35
CA THR A 484 26.17 20.90 -25.80
C THR A 484 27.27 20.84 -26.86
N ARG A 485 26.95 20.39 -28.08
CA ARG A 485 27.87 20.50 -29.23
C ARG A 485 28.24 21.95 -29.52
N ALA A 486 27.26 22.85 -29.56
CA ALA A 486 27.51 24.27 -29.80
C ALA A 486 28.40 24.88 -28.70
N LEU A 487 28.10 24.62 -27.42
CA LEU A 487 28.91 25.11 -26.30
C LEU A 487 30.34 24.56 -26.34
N LEU A 488 30.51 23.27 -26.66
CA LEU A 488 31.82 22.67 -26.83
C LEU A 488 32.59 23.30 -27.99
N THR A 489 31.96 23.52 -29.14
CA THR A 489 32.60 24.23 -30.26
C THR A 489 32.98 25.66 -29.91
N MET A 490 32.12 26.39 -29.18
CA MET A 490 32.45 27.72 -28.69
C MET A 490 33.65 27.70 -27.74
N ASN A 491 33.74 26.70 -26.86
CA ASN A 491 34.88 26.57 -25.94
C ASN A 491 36.16 26.19 -26.68
N VAL A 492 36.08 25.38 -27.74
CA VAL A 492 37.24 25.09 -28.60
C VAL A 492 37.69 26.34 -29.37
N LEU A 493 36.75 27.15 -29.85
CA LEU A 493 37.06 28.41 -30.54
C LEU A 493 37.60 29.49 -29.60
N LYS A 494 37.16 29.50 -28.33
CA LYS A 494 37.64 30.43 -27.29
C LYS A 494 38.92 29.97 -26.61
N ALA A 495 39.22 28.68 -26.63
CA ALA A 495 40.49 28.20 -26.13
C ALA A 495 41.57 28.95 -26.92
N PRO A 496 42.53 29.62 -26.24
CA PRO A 496 43.66 30.16 -26.97
C PRO A 496 44.24 28.98 -27.71
N THR A 497 44.25 29.04 -29.05
CA THR A 497 45.15 28.20 -29.83
C THR A 497 46.48 28.34 -29.13
N GLU A 498 46.97 27.27 -28.49
CA GLU A 498 48.33 27.20 -27.98
C GLU A 498 49.16 27.85 -29.07
N ALA A 499 49.83 28.95 -28.73
CA ALA A 499 50.47 29.82 -29.68
C ALA A 499 51.44 28.97 -30.51
N ALA A 500 50.96 28.45 -31.64
CA ALA A 500 51.79 28.16 -32.77
C ALA A 500 52.51 29.48 -33.00
N GLU A 501 53.84 29.44 -33.03
CA GLU A 501 54.63 30.65 -33.30
C GLU A 501 53.94 31.40 -34.44
N PRO A 502 53.64 32.70 -34.26
CA PRO A 502 52.92 33.44 -35.28
C PRO A 502 53.64 33.23 -36.60
N ASN A 503 52.94 32.66 -37.59
CA ASN A 503 53.48 32.52 -38.93
C ASN A 503 53.98 33.89 -39.36
N ALA A 504 55.09 33.94 -40.09
CA ALA A 504 55.58 35.22 -40.59
C ALA A 504 54.45 35.97 -41.31
N LEU A 505 54.36 37.29 -41.10
CA LEU A 505 53.20 38.10 -41.50
C LEU A 505 52.72 37.84 -42.94
N ILE A 506 53.66 37.54 -43.85
CA ILE A 506 53.38 37.18 -45.25
C ILE A 506 52.34 36.05 -45.41
N TYR A 507 52.29 35.08 -44.49
CA TYR A 507 51.34 33.96 -44.53
C TYR A 507 50.00 34.28 -43.86
N ALA A 508 49.92 35.35 -43.06
CA ALA A 508 48.73 35.76 -42.32
C ALA A 508 48.04 37.01 -42.91
N LEU A 509 48.43 37.45 -44.12
CA LEU A 509 47.87 38.65 -44.77
C LEU A 509 46.35 38.57 -45.04
N ASN A 510 45.79 37.36 -45.08
CA ASN A 510 44.35 37.14 -45.30
C ASN A 510 43.54 37.07 -43.99
N GLU A 511 44.21 37.12 -42.83
CA GLU A 511 43.57 37.05 -41.51
C GLU A 511 43.55 38.44 -40.87
N TYR A 512 42.42 38.83 -40.29
CA TYR A 512 42.31 40.11 -39.59
C TYR A 512 42.98 40.02 -38.22
N PRO A 513 43.95 40.89 -37.88
CA PRO A 513 44.68 40.78 -36.63
C PRO A 513 43.80 41.14 -35.42
N ASP A 514 43.99 40.42 -34.32
CA ASP A 514 43.37 40.74 -33.04
C ASP A 514 43.97 42.05 -32.48
N LEU A 515 43.16 43.11 -32.42
CA LEU A 515 43.59 44.46 -31.99
C LEU A 515 44.00 44.55 -30.51
N SER A 516 43.85 43.48 -29.75
CA SER A 516 44.25 43.35 -28.35
C SER A 516 45.73 43.01 -28.17
N VAL A 517 46.40 42.53 -29.23
CA VAL A 517 47.83 42.16 -29.22
C VAL A 517 48.62 43.15 -30.09
N PRO A 518 49.74 43.72 -29.62
CA PRO A 518 50.59 44.55 -30.46
C PRO A 518 51.14 43.72 -31.63
N LEU A 519 50.98 44.23 -32.85
CA LEU A 519 51.50 43.61 -34.07
C LEU A 519 53.02 43.46 -33.98
N ASP A 520 53.51 42.21 -34.03
CA ASP A 520 54.94 41.92 -34.10
C ASP A 520 55.45 42.16 -35.52
N LEU A 521 56.08 43.32 -35.74
CA LEU A 521 56.71 43.69 -37.01
C LEU A 521 58.13 43.11 -37.17
N GLY A 522 58.64 42.34 -36.20
CA GLY A 522 59.98 41.76 -36.23
C GLY A 522 60.12 40.54 -37.15
N ARG A 523 59.03 39.79 -37.37
CA ARG A 523 59.02 38.53 -38.16
C ARG A 523 58.09 38.65 -39.39
N LEU A 524 58.45 39.52 -40.34
CA LEU A 524 57.67 39.75 -41.56
C LEU A 524 57.69 38.56 -42.54
N VAL A 525 58.87 37.94 -42.70
CA VAL A 525 59.14 36.82 -43.62
C VAL A 525 60.08 35.83 -42.93
N GLU A 526 59.88 34.54 -43.13
CA GLU A 526 60.84 33.52 -42.65
C GLU A 526 62.07 33.48 -43.57
N LEU A 527 63.25 33.82 -43.02
CA LEU A 527 64.54 33.79 -43.71
C LEU A 527 65.47 32.79 -42.98
N PRO A 528 66.04 31.79 -43.69
CA PRO A 528 65.85 31.45 -45.10
C PRO A 528 64.46 30.84 -45.39
N PRO A 529 63.93 30.98 -46.63
CA PRO A 529 62.63 30.44 -46.98
C PRO A 529 62.62 28.92 -46.84
N LYS A 530 61.58 28.38 -46.20
CA LYS A 530 61.36 26.93 -46.14
C LYS A 530 61.02 26.42 -47.55
N PHE A 531 61.74 25.41 -48.03
CA PHE A 531 61.42 24.76 -49.30
C PHE A 531 60.02 24.15 -49.22
N GLN A 532 59.14 24.54 -50.14
CA GLN A 532 57.80 23.98 -50.28
C GLN A 532 57.71 23.21 -51.60
N ALA A 533 57.02 22.07 -51.58
CA ALA A 533 56.73 21.32 -52.80
C ALA A 533 55.72 22.12 -53.63
N VAL A 534 56.17 22.69 -54.75
CA VAL A 534 55.29 23.35 -55.71
C VAL A 534 54.88 22.31 -56.76
N PRO A 535 53.58 22.13 -57.04
CA PRO A 535 53.17 21.25 -58.13
C PRO A 535 53.83 21.71 -59.43
N VAL A 536 54.33 20.77 -60.23
CA VAL A 536 54.93 21.07 -61.54
C VAL A 536 53.91 21.91 -62.33
N LYS A 537 54.33 23.10 -62.76
CA LYS A 537 53.47 24.02 -63.51
C LYS A 537 52.80 23.20 -64.64
N PRO A 538 51.46 23.12 -64.69
CA PRO A 538 50.79 22.35 -65.72
C PRO A 538 51.23 22.89 -67.08
N VAL A 539 51.40 21.99 -68.05
CA VAL A 539 51.81 22.36 -69.40
C VAL A 539 50.72 23.27 -69.98
N PHE A 540 51.01 24.57 -70.01
CA PHE A 540 50.12 25.58 -70.56
C PHE A 540 50.55 25.86 -71.99
N PHE A 541 49.73 25.44 -72.95
CA PHE A 541 49.93 25.81 -74.34
C PHE A 541 49.30 27.17 -74.58
N ASP A 542 50.09 28.11 -75.12
CA ASP A 542 49.54 29.36 -75.61
C ASP A 542 48.83 29.11 -76.96
N ILE A 543 47.56 28.75 -76.88
CA ILE A 543 46.72 28.50 -78.06
C ILE A 543 46.46 29.80 -78.83
N ALA A 544 46.57 30.97 -78.18
CA ALA A 544 46.33 32.26 -78.82
C ALA A 544 47.38 32.55 -79.90
N TYR A 545 48.62 32.05 -79.73
CA TYR A 545 49.66 32.17 -80.74
C TYR A 545 49.28 31.52 -82.09
N ASN A 546 48.51 30.42 -82.07
CA ASN A 546 48.05 29.75 -83.31
C ASN A 546 47.06 30.59 -84.12
N TYR A 547 46.44 31.60 -83.50
CA TYR A 547 45.49 32.50 -84.16
C TYR A 547 46.16 33.80 -84.64
N ILE A 548 47.46 33.98 -84.40
CA ILE A 548 48.23 35.08 -84.98
C ILE A 548 48.61 34.68 -86.42
N GLY A 549 47.66 34.83 -87.32
CA GLY A 549 47.91 34.84 -88.76
C GLY A 549 48.26 36.26 -89.19
N TYR A 550 49.45 36.46 -89.76
CA TYR A 550 49.69 37.67 -90.54
C TYR A 550 48.84 37.54 -91.81
N GLU A 551 48.02 38.54 -92.10
CA GLU A 551 47.35 38.66 -93.40
C GLU A 551 48.43 38.82 -94.47
N THR A 552 48.95 37.69 -94.98
CA THR A 552 49.70 37.69 -96.23
C THR A 552 48.75 38.25 -97.27
N ALA A 553 49.10 39.42 -97.78
CA ALA A 553 48.42 40.06 -98.90
C ALA A 553 48.07 39.00 -99.94
N GLN A 554 46.77 38.92 -100.24
CA GLN A 554 46.23 38.08 -101.30
C GLN A 554 47.08 38.20 -102.55
N GLY A 555 47.56 37.06 -103.04
CA GLY A 555 48.18 36.96 -104.35
C GLY A 555 49.29 35.92 -104.42
N LEU A 556 48.92 34.65 -104.33
CA LEU A 556 49.13 33.68 -105.42
C LEU A 556 48.76 32.28 -104.90
N GLU A 557 47.86 31.67 -105.65
CA GLU A 557 47.35 30.31 -105.54
C GLU A 557 48.51 29.30 -105.57
N GLU A 558 48.51 28.32 -104.68
CA GLU A 558 48.86 26.94 -105.01
C GLU A 558 48.00 26.00 -104.15
N GLU A 559 47.00 25.39 -104.78
CA GLU A 559 46.28 24.22 -104.27
C GLU A 559 46.85 22.95 -104.96
N PRO A 560 46.62 21.74 -104.42
CA PRO A 560 47.61 20.87 -103.78
C PRO A 560 47.95 19.63 -104.63
N PRO A 561 48.87 18.73 -104.20
CA PRO A 561 48.81 17.35 -104.65
C PRO A 561 48.11 16.48 -103.61
N SER A 562 46.93 16.00 -103.99
CA SER A 562 46.32 14.79 -103.46
C SER A 562 47.21 13.56 -103.75
N ALA A 563 47.49 12.72 -102.76
CA ALA A 563 47.94 11.35 -103.00
C ALA A 563 47.30 10.38 -101.99
N GLN A 564 46.72 9.33 -102.57
CA GLN A 564 45.88 8.31 -101.97
C GLN A 564 46.67 7.25 -101.19
N HIS A 565 45.98 6.60 -100.24
CA HIS A 565 46.17 5.27 -99.66
C HIS A 565 47.47 4.48 -99.92
N LYS A 566 48.09 4.01 -98.82
CA LYS A 566 48.48 2.61 -98.66
C LYS A 566 48.22 2.11 -97.24
N GLU A 567 47.26 1.21 -97.10
CA GLU A 567 47.25 0.20 -96.05
C GLU A 567 48.37 -0.81 -96.35
N GLU A 568 49.26 -1.06 -95.39
CA GLU A 568 50.08 -2.28 -95.34
C GLU A 568 49.97 -2.87 -93.93
N GLY A 569 49.81 -4.19 -93.87
CA GLY A 569 49.31 -4.94 -92.73
C GLY A 569 50.31 -5.27 -91.62
N VAL A 570 49.71 -5.76 -90.53
CA VAL A 570 50.26 -6.26 -89.26
C VAL A 570 51.25 -7.43 -89.47
N PRO A 571 52.19 -7.72 -88.53
CA PRO A 571 51.85 -8.72 -87.50
C PRO A 571 52.39 -8.42 -86.08
N ALA A 572 51.68 -9.01 -85.11
CA ALA A 572 51.86 -8.97 -83.67
C ALA A 572 53.24 -9.40 -83.15
N LYS A 573 53.68 -8.82 -82.01
CA LYS A 573 54.51 -9.50 -80.99
C LYS A 573 54.49 -8.81 -79.61
N LYS A 574 53.85 -9.52 -78.66
CA LYS A 574 54.14 -9.78 -77.24
C LYS A 574 55.01 -8.82 -76.39
N GLY A 575 54.51 -8.59 -75.16
CA GLY A 575 55.25 -8.21 -73.94
C GLY A 575 54.68 -6.94 -73.32
N GLY A 576 53.87 -6.93 -72.26
CA GLY A 576 54.08 -7.57 -70.96
C GLY A 576 54.95 -6.66 -70.09
N LEU A 577 54.38 -5.97 -69.09
CA LEU A 577 55.01 -5.40 -67.88
C LEU A 577 54.34 -4.08 -67.41
N LEU A 578 53.07 -4.09 -66.96
CA LEU A 578 52.58 -3.07 -66.00
C LEU A 578 51.43 -3.61 -65.12
N SER A 579 51.56 -4.85 -64.65
CA SER A 579 50.80 -5.36 -63.51
C SER A 579 51.72 -5.42 -62.29
N ARG A 580 51.90 -4.28 -61.60
CA ARG A 580 52.45 -4.14 -60.23
C ARG A 580 52.73 -2.66 -59.95
N LEU A 581 51.73 -1.94 -59.45
CA LEU A 581 51.90 -0.65 -58.76
C LEU A 581 50.68 -0.33 -57.89
N TRP A 582 50.18 -1.35 -57.19
CA TRP A 582 49.49 -1.18 -55.91
C TRP A 582 50.31 -1.93 -54.88
N GLY A 583 50.98 -1.14 -54.04
CA GLY A 583 51.82 -1.52 -52.92
C GLY A 583 52.14 -0.23 -52.18
#